data_AF-A0A812XCS8-F1
#
_entry.id   AF-A0A812XCS8-F1
#
_cell.length_a   1.000
_cell.length_b   1.000
_cell.length_c   1.000
_cell.angle_alpha   90.00
_cell.angle_beta   90.00
_cell.angle_gamma   90.00
#
_symmetry.space_group_name_H-M   'P 1'
#
loop_
_entity.id
_entity.type
_entity.pdbx_description
1 polymer ?
#
loop_
_entity_poly.entity_id
_entity_poly.type
_entity_poly.pdbx_seq_one_letter_code
_entity_poly.pdbx_strand_id
1 'polypeptide(L)'
;SGLFGSASALTAVTGGAASVSSNAAPSVQARPTRQTDEPMDTSTEAKDERLSTRDYTQLPAQLDQRFDQLETGGALRAAILSLSDTWTKRSQKALLAATTETSLGADEQKKEKDAAFDLLDALTKSGALPLVNASLHVVVAATHCFDKTVTETVIQDNMNPIENVERSALIMASTIHQQPLGALVRASHQARLRATSPSLFLMLGD
;
A
#
# COMPACT_ATOMS: atom_id res chain seq x y z
N SER A 1 25.38 -65.91 -12.87
CA SER A 1 26.71 -66.43 -12.48
C SER A 1 27.40 -65.42 -11.59
N GLY A 2 27.83 -65.84 -10.39
CA GLY A 2 28.73 -65.12 -9.45
C GLY A 2 28.09 -63.95 -8.68
N LEU A 3 27.63 -64.03 -7.42
CA LEU A 3 28.29 -64.33 -6.13
C LEU A 3 29.52 -63.45 -5.85
N PHE A 4 29.41 -62.54 -4.88
CA PHE A 4 30.18 -62.54 -3.62
C PHE A 4 29.67 -61.43 -2.69
N GLY A 5 29.30 -61.79 -1.46
CA GLY A 5 29.10 -60.85 -0.35
C GLY A 5 30.30 -60.84 0.59
N SER A 6 30.30 -59.95 1.59
CA SER A 6 30.63 -60.29 2.99
C SER A 6 30.42 -59.09 3.92
N ALA A 7 30.11 -59.42 5.16
CA ALA A 7 29.74 -58.57 6.29
C ALA A 7 30.90 -58.38 7.29
N SER A 8 30.61 -57.62 8.38
CA SER A 8 31.29 -57.53 9.69
C SER A 8 31.92 -56.16 9.97
N ALA A 9 31.92 -55.59 11.18
CA ALA A 9 31.29 -55.90 12.46
C ALA A 9 31.48 -54.71 13.43
N LEU A 10 30.67 -54.74 14.51
CA LEU A 10 30.73 -54.07 15.81
C LEU A 10 32.05 -53.39 16.25
N THR A 11 31.92 -52.33 17.07
CA THR A 11 32.41 -52.31 18.47
C THR A 11 31.79 -51.14 19.24
N ALA A 12 31.23 -51.45 20.41
CA ALA A 12 30.79 -50.50 21.43
C ALA A 12 31.95 -50.20 22.41
N VAL A 13 31.98 -49.01 23.01
CA VAL A 13 32.61 -48.85 24.33
C VAL A 13 31.84 -47.86 25.19
N THR A 14 31.70 -48.29 26.43
CA THR A 14 30.94 -47.80 27.55
C THR A 14 31.75 -46.89 28.46
N GLY A 15 31.05 -46.04 29.21
CA GLY A 15 31.26 -45.95 30.67
C GLY A 15 31.88 -44.67 31.22
N GLY A 16 31.35 -44.25 32.38
CA GLY A 16 32.17 -43.64 33.42
C GLY A 16 31.58 -42.42 34.11
N ALA A 17 30.96 -42.64 35.27
CA ALA A 17 30.36 -41.65 36.18
C ALA A 17 31.38 -40.91 37.08
N ALA A 18 30.99 -39.79 37.71
CA ALA A 18 30.67 -39.74 39.16
C ALA A 18 30.82 -38.34 39.84
N SER A 19 29.89 -38.11 40.78
CA SER A 19 29.98 -37.42 42.10
C SER A 19 30.23 -35.89 42.16
N VAL A 20 29.31 -35.04 42.64
CA VAL A 20 28.70 -34.85 44.00
C VAL A 20 29.62 -34.07 44.95
N SER A 21 29.22 -32.85 45.38
CA SER A 21 28.66 -32.61 46.73
C SER A 21 28.63 -31.13 47.15
N SER A 22 27.65 -30.85 47.99
CA SER A 22 27.21 -29.61 48.64
C SER A 22 28.13 -29.06 49.74
N ASN A 23 28.00 -27.77 50.07
CA ASN A 23 28.12 -27.34 51.47
C ASN A 23 27.29 -26.09 51.81
N ALA A 24 26.72 -26.08 53.03
CA ALA A 24 25.78 -25.12 53.59
C ALA A 24 26.44 -24.05 54.50
N ALA A 25 25.70 -22.96 54.74
CA ALA A 25 26.04 -21.78 55.58
C ALA A 25 26.04 -22.06 57.11
N PRO A 26 26.36 -21.08 58.00
CA PRO A 26 25.32 -20.15 58.50
C PRO A 26 25.72 -18.74 59.05
N SER A 27 24.74 -17.79 59.00
CA SER A 27 24.32 -16.77 60.02
C SER A 27 25.19 -15.49 60.30
N VAL A 28 24.73 -14.24 60.63
CA VAL A 28 23.52 -13.65 61.29
C VAL A 28 23.33 -12.12 60.97
N GLN A 29 22.07 -11.68 60.74
CA GLN A 29 21.32 -10.38 60.97
C GLN A 29 21.85 -8.94 60.73
N ALA A 30 21.03 -8.10 60.06
CA ALA A 30 20.32 -6.93 60.62
C ALA A 30 19.18 -6.41 59.68
N ARG A 31 18.22 -5.65 60.24
CA ARG A 31 16.80 -5.42 59.84
C ARG A 31 16.59 -4.15 58.94
N PRO A 32 15.36 -3.71 58.57
CA PRO A 32 14.95 -3.42 57.18
C PRO A 32 14.70 -1.93 56.87
N THR A 33 14.89 -1.50 55.62
CA THR A 33 14.33 -0.23 55.13
C THR A 33 13.22 -0.55 54.13
N ARG A 34 11.99 -0.17 54.49
CA ARG A 34 10.78 -0.24 53.66
C ARG A 34 10.93 0.81 52.56
N GLN A 35 11.25 0.40 51.33
CA GLN A 35 11.03 1.22 50.14
C GLN A 35 9.75 0.73 49.47
N THR A 36 8.83 1.67 49.31
CA THR A 36 7.54 1.54 48.65
C THR A 36 7.75 1.10 47.21
N ASP A 37 7.23 -0.06 46.84
CA ASP A 37 7.04 -0.46 45.44
C ASP A 37 5.96 0.46 44.83
N GLU A 38 6.39 1.48 44.08
CA GLU A 38 5.53 2.04 43.03
C GLU A 38 5.65 1.13 41.79
N PRO A 39 4.53 0.66 41.22
CA PRO A 39 4.59 -0.01 39.93
C PRO A 39 4.98 1.02 38.88
N MET A 40 6.21 0.90 38.41
CA MET A 40 6.76 1.65 37.29
C MET A 40 6.02 1.21 36.01
N ASP A 41 4.83 1.76 35.80
CA ASP A 41 4.10 1.70 34.53
C ASP A 41 4.89 2.52 33.50
N THR A 42 5.93 1.88 32.96
CA THR A 42 6.62 2.36 31.77
C THR A 42 5.89 1.78 30.56
N SER A 43 4.61 2.08 30.44
CA SER A 43 3.96 2.23 29.14
C SER A 43 4.53 3.50 28.48
N THR A 44 5.82 3.43 28.14
CA THR A 44 6.32 4.22 27.02
C THR A 44 5.65 3.61 25.80
N GLU A 45 4.44 4.09 25.51
CA GLU A 45 3.93 4.13 24.15
C GLU A 45 5.03 4.82 23.36
N ALA A 46 5.91 4.01 22.77
CA ALA A 46 6.66 4.42 21.62
C ALA A 46 5.59 5.01 20.71
N LYS A 47 5.59 6.34 20.60
CA LYS A 47 4.94 7.03 19.50
C LYS A 47 5.61 6.46 18.28
N ASP A 48 5.00 5.38 17.79
CA ASP A 48 5.16 4.89 16.44
C ASP A 48 4.95 6.15 15.61
N GLU A 49 6.05 6.71 15.10
CA GLU A 49 5.99 7.68 14.03
C GLU A 49 5.39 6.90 12.88
N ARG A 50 4.06 6.83 12.89
CA ARG A 50 3.27 6.32 11.80
C ARG A 50 3.69 7.19 10.64
N LEU A 51 4.58 6.68 9.80
CA LEU A 51 4.61 7.01 8.38
C LEU A 51 3.14 7.12 8.02
N SER A 52 2.67 8.33 7.74
CA SER A 52 1.24 8.62 7.59
C SER A 52 0.76 7.79 6.41
N THR A 53 0.38 6.55 6.70
CA THR A 53 0.21 5.49 5.72
C THR A 53 -1.15 5.78 5.14
N ARG A 54 -1.11 6.41 3.96
CA ARG A 54 -2.33 6.81 3.29
C ARG A 54 -3.10 5.56 2.90
N ASP A 55 -4.33 5.49 3.38
CA ASP A 55 -5.28 4.47 2.96
C ASP A 55 -5.87 4.82 1.60
N TYR A 56 -5.38 4.17 0.55
CA TYR A 56 -5.88 4.35 -0.82
C TYR A 56 -7.25 3.70 -1.04
N THR A 57 -7.73 2.83 -0.14
CA THR A 57 -9.08 2.23 -0.25
C THR A 57 -10.18 3.26 0.02
N GLN A 58 -9.87 4.32 0.77
CA GLN A 58 -10.78 5.43 1.05
C GLN A 58 -10.81 6.48 -0.07
N LEU A 59 -9.91 6.39 -1.05
CA LEU A 59 -9.78 7.38 -2.12
C LEU A 59 -11.08 7.60 -2.92
N PRO A 60 -11.86 6.56 -3.29
CA PRO A 60 -13.14 6.77 -3.98
C PRO A 60 -14.13 7.61 -3.16
N ALA A 61 -14.35 7.25 -1.89
CA ALA A 61 -15.27 7.98 -1.01
C ALA A 61 -14.78 9.42 -0.74
N GLN A 62 -13.47 9.63 -0.64
CA GLN A 62 -12.89 10.96 -0.50
C GLN A 62 -13.10 11.80 -1.77
N LEU A 63 -12.95 11.22 -2.96
CA LEU A 63 -13.22 11.93 -4.22
C LEU A 63 -14.70 12.32 -4.29
N ASP A 64 -15.61 11.38 -4.05
CA ASP A 64 -17.06 11.64 -4.07
C ASP A 64 -17.42 12.80 -3.14
N GLN A 65 -16.96 12.74 -1.88
CA GLN A 65 -17.21 13.81 -0.90
C GLN A 65 -16.65 15.17 -1.34
N ARG A 66 -15.46 15.20 -1.96
CA ARG A 66 -14.84 16.44 -2.43
C ARG A 66 -15.59 17.01 -3.63
N PHE A 67 -16.07 16.16 -4.52
CA PHE A 67 -16.87 16.56 -5.66
C PHE A 67 -18.24 17.09 -5.24
N ASP A 68 -18.91 16.45 -4.29
CA ASP A 68 -20.17 16.95 -3.73
C ASP A 68 -20.04 18.35 -3.09
N GLN A 69 -18.90 18.62 -2.46
CA GLN A 69 -18.64 19.91 -1.79
C GLN A 69 -18.20 21.03 -2.73
N LEU A 70 -17.45 20.69 -3.78
CA LEU A 70 -16.72 21.67 -4.59
C LEU A 70 -17.19 21.71 -6.03
N GLU A 71 -17.87 20.70 -6.57
CA GLU A 71 -18.34 20.72 -7.94
C GLU A 71 -19.86 20.86 -8.01
N THR A 72 -20.33 21.81 -8.83
CA THR A 72 -21.76 22.10 -9.00
C THR A 72 -22.34 21.50 -10.28
N GLY A 73 -21.51 20.98 -11.18
CA GLY A 73 -21.90 20.60 -12.54
C GLY A 73 -21.82 19.12 -12.88
N GLY A 74 -21.46 18.25 -11.91
CA GLY A 74 -21.42 16.79 -12.12
C GLY A 74 -20.62 16.34 -13.34
N ALA A 75 -19.51 17.02 -13.63
CA ALA A 75 -18.81 16.86 -14.91
C ALA A 75 -17.98 15.59 -14.97
N LEU A 76 -17.79 14.87 -13.86
CA LEU A 76 -16.98 13.67 -13.83
C LEU A 76 -17.82 12.39 -13.81
N ARG A 77 -17.44 11.42 -14.64
CA ARG A 77 -17.96 10.04 -14.60
C ARG A 77 -16.83 9.05 -14.44
N ALA A 78 -17.09 7.98 -13.67
CA ALA A 78 -16.16 6.87 -13.53
C ALA A 78 -16.00 6.17 -14.89
N ALA A 79 -14.75 5.85 -15.26
CA ALA A 79 -14.45 5.13 -16.49
C ALA A 79 -14.28 3.64 -16.19
N ILE A 80 -14.91 2.78 -17.01
CA ILE A 80 -14.69 1.34 -16.95
C ILE A 80 -13.38 1.01 -17.65
N LEU A 81 -12.44 0.40 -16.93
CA LEU A 81 -11.20 -0.12 -17.49
C LEU A 81 -11.40 -1.59 -17.89
N SER A 82 -11.46 -1.85 -19.19
CA SER A 82 -11.49 -3.21 -19.73
C SER A 82 -10.07 -3.71 -19.98
N LEU A 83 -9.74 -4.88 -19.45
CA LEU A 83 -8.48 -5.56 -19.72
C LEU A 83 -8.54 -6.28 -21.07
N SER A 84 -7.39 -6.51 -21.69
CA SER A 84 -7.28 -7.31 -22.92
C SER A 84 -7.63 -8.78 -22.65
N ASP A 85 -8.29 -9.42 -23.62
CA ASP A 85 -8.63 -10.85 -23.59
C ASP A 85 -7.39 -11.76 -23.61
N THR A 86 -6.22 -11.22 -23.97
CA THR A 86 -4.96 -11.96 -24.06
C THR A 86 -3.85 -11.19 -23.37
N TRP A 87 -3.14 -11.86 -22.44
CA TRP A 87 -1.97 -11.31 -21.76
C TRP A 87 -0.70 -11.99 -22.26
N THR A 88 0.40 -11.24 -22.24
CA THR A 88 1.72 -11.80 -22.56
C THR A 88 2.51 -11.95 -21.27
N LYS A 89 2.78 -13.19 -20.87
CA LYS A 89 3.58 -13.52 -19.68
C LYS A 89 5.01 -13.80 -20.10
N ARG A 90 5.96 -13.07 -19.52
CA ARG A 90 7.39 -13.40 -19.59
C ARG A 90 7.80 -14.03 -18.27
N SER A 91 8.46 -15.18 -18.34
CA SER A 91 8.91 -15.92 -17.16
C SER A 91 10.31 -16.48 -17.36
N GLN A 92 11.04 -16.68 -16.26
CA GLN A 92 12.39 -17.21 -16.27
C GLN A 92 12.48 -18.30 -15.20
N LYS A 93 12.83 -19.53 -15.59
CA LYS A 93 12.79 -20.70 -14.67
C LYS A 93 13.91 -20.69 -13.62
N ALA A 94 15.03 -20.05 -13.92
CA ALA A 94 16.17 -19.85 -13.03
C ALA A 94 16.87 -18.53 -13.39
N LEU A 95 17.64 -17.94 -12.48
CA LEU A 95 18.28 -16.61 -12.66
C LEU A 95 19.11 -16.46 -13.94
N LEU A 96 19.69 -17.56 -14.45
CA LEU A 96 20.54 -17.58 -15.65
C LEU A 96 19.86 -18.27 -16.85
N ALA A 97 18.60 -18.70 -16.73
CA ALA A 97 17.89 -19.36 -17.82
C ALA A 97 17.38 -18.36 -18.87
N ALA A 98 17.11 -18.80 -20.09
CA ALA A 98 16.45 -17.94 -21.08
C ALA A 98 15.05 -17.55 -20.61
N THR A 99 14.65 -16.30 -20.89
CA THR A 99 13.28 -15.82 -20.65
C THR A 99 12.35 -16.44 -21.69
N THR A 100 11.26 -17.06 -21.24
CA THR A 100 10.21 -17.61 -22.08
C THR A 100 9.00 -16.67 -22.08
N GLU A 101 8.42 -16.44 -23.25
CA GLU A 101 7.20 -15.66 -23.43
C GLU A 101 6.04 -16.59 -23.80
N THR A 102 4.92 -16.45 -23.10
CA THR A 102 3.71 -17.25 -23.32
C THR A 102 2.49 -16.34 -23.36
N SER A 103 1.56 -16.65 -24.24
CA SER A 103 0.27 -15.97 -24.32
C SER A 103 -0.72 -16.63 -23.36
N LEU A 104 -1.41 -15.84 -22.53
CA LEU A 104 -2.40 -16.32 -21.57
C LEU A 104 -3.82 -15.96 -22.02
N GLY A 105 -4.68 -16.97 -22.16
CA GLY A 105 -6.12 -16.79 -22.39
C GLY A 105 -6.89 -16.53 -21.09
N ALA A 106 -8.22 -16.36 -21.18
CA ALA A 106 -9.07 -15.98 -20.04
C ALA A 106 -8.95 -16.91 -18.80
N ASP A 107 -8.96 -18.23 -19.00
CA ASP A 107 -8.85 -19.20 -17.90
C ASP A 107 -7.47 -19.16 -17.22
N GLU A 108 -6.41 -18.99 -18.02
CA GLU A 108 -5.03 -18.90 -17.54
C GLU A 108 -4.77 -17.58 -16.82
N GLN A 109 -5.36 -16.48 -17.29
CA GLN A 109 -5.32 -15.18 -16.61
C GLN A 109 -5.98 -15.26 -15.23
N LYS A 110 -7.14 -15.92 -15.13
CA LYS A 110 -7.80 -16.13 -13.84
C LYS A 110 -6.91 -16.92 -12.89
N LYS A 111 -6.33 -18.02 -13.36
CA LYS A 111 -5.41 -18.85 -12.59
C LYS A 111 -4.18 -18.08 -12.10
N GLU A 112 -3.56 -17.26 -12.97
CA GLU A 112 -2.40 -16.46 -12.60
C GLU A 112 -2.75 -15.36 -11.60
N LYS A 113 -3.91 -14.71 -11.80
CA LYS A 113 -4.43 -13.69 -10.88
C LYS A 113 -4.66 -14.29 -9.49
N ASP A 114 -5.33 -15.43 -9.41
CA ASP A 114 -5.63 -16.09 -8.14
C ASP A 114 -4.32 -16.53 -7.44
N ALA A 115 -3.38 -17.11 -8.18
CA ALA A 115 -2.05 -17.46 -7.64
C ALA A 115 -1.26 -16.26 -7.11
N ALA A 116 -1.35 -15.10 -7.77
CA ALA A 116 -0.71 -13.86 -7.31
C ALA A 116 -1.37 -13.33 -6.02
N PHE A 117 -2.70 -13.39 -5.91
CA PHE A 117 -3.40 -12.99 -4.69
C PHE A 117 -3.17 -13.95 -3.53
N ASP A 118 -3.09 -15.25 -3.78
CA ASP A 118 -2.74 -16.24 -2.75
C ASP A 118 -1.33 -16.00 -2.21
N LEU A 119 -0.38 -15.62 -3.07
CA LEU A 119 0.96 -15.23 -2.64
C LEU A 119 0.92 -13.98 -1.76
N LEU A 120 0.19 -12.94 -2.17
CA LEU A 120 0.02 -11.72 -1.37
C LEU A 120 -0.65 -12.02 -0.02
N ASP A 121 -1.66 -12.88 0.00
CA ASP A 121 -2.37 -13.29 1.20
C ASP A 121 -1.47 -14.10 2.15
N ALA A 122 -0.69 -15.05 1.60
CA ALA A 122 0.30 -15.80 2.37
C ALA A 122 1.37 -14.90 2.99
N LEU A 123 1.85 -13.91 2.24
CA LEU A 123 2.86 -12.94 2.72
C LEU A 123 2.28 -11.97 3.76
N THR A 124 1.02 -11.55 3.62
CA THR A 124 0.39 -10.57 4.52
C THR A 124 -0.20 -11.20 5.78
N LYS A 125 -0.84 -12.37 5.69
CA LYS A 125 -1.43 -13.08 6.84
C LYS A 125 -0.42 -13.79 7.72
N SER A 126 0.79 -14.09 7.24
CA SER A 126 1.82 -14.68 8.12
C SER A 126 2.37 -13.68 9.14
N GLY A 127 1.90 -12.42 9.13
CA GLY A 127 2.30 -11.36 10.06
C GLY A 127 3.79 -11.01 10.00
N ALA A 128 4.52 -11.49 8.99
CA ALA A 128 5.96 -11.65 9.10
C ALA A 128 6.80 -10.67 8.27
N LEU A 129 6.24 -9.85 7.37
CA LEU A 129 7.09 -8.90 6.66
C LEU A 129 6.31 -7.74 6.02
N PRO A 130 6.65 -6.48 6.30
CA PRO A 130 6.23 -5.38 5.43
C PRO A 130 6.76 -5.62 4.02
N LEU A 131 5.95 -5.35 2.99
CA LEU A 131 6.38 -5.48 1.59
C LEU A 131 7.33 -4.33 1.24
N VAL A 132 8.63 -4.51 1.51
CA VAL A 132 9.66 -3.46 1.33
C VAL A 132 9.99 -3.23 -0.15
N ASN A 133 9.89 -4.26 -1.00
CA ASN A 133 10.26 -4.21 -2.41
C ASN A 133 9.07 -4.41 -3.36
N ALA A 134 7.93 -3.81 -3.02
CA ALA A 134 6.74 -3.79 -3.88
C ALA A 134 6.42 -2.35 -4.31
N SER A 135 5.96 -2.19 -5.56
CA SER A 135 5.35 -0.96 -6.03
C SER A 135 3.83 -1.13 -6.10
N LEU A 136 3.11 -0.25 -5.40
CA LEU A 136 1.66 -0.16 -5.52
C LEU A 136 1.32 0.88 -6.60
N HIS A 137 0.68 0.44 -7.67
CA HIS A 137 0.15 1.31 -8.71
C HIS A 137 -1.36 1.42 -8.54
N VAL A 138 -1.84 2.62 -8.22
CA VAL A 138 -3.28 2.94 -8.17
C VAL A 138 -3.65 3.70 -9.43
N VAL A 139 -4.57 3.15 -10.22
CA VAL A 139 -5.07 3.80 -11.44
C VAL A 139 -6.46 4.35 -11.16
N VAL A 140 -6.61 5.67 -11.25
CA VAL A 140 -7.90 6.36 -11.19
C VAL A 140 -8.23 6.85 -12.59
N ALA A 141 -9.30 6.33 -13.16
CA ALA A 141 -9.76 6.68 -14.50
C ALA A 141 -11.11 7.38 -14.43
N ALA A 142 -11.18 8.57 -15.00
CA ALA A 142 -12.37 9.38 -14.99
C ALA A 142 -12.53 10.11 -16.33
N THR A 143 -13.77 10.27 -16.78
CA THR A 143 -14.12 10.99 -18.01
C THR A 143 -14.81 12.29 -17.65
N HIS A 144 -14.34 13.39 -18.23
CA HIS A 144 -15.06 14.66 -18.16
C HIS A 144 -16.18 14.68 -19.20
N CYS A 145 -17.41 14.83 -18.73
CA CYS A 145 -18.63 14.92 -19.50
C CYS A 145 -19.14 16.36 -19.49
N PHE A 146 -19.58 16.85 -20.64
CA PHE A 146 -20.25 18.14 -20.75
C PHE A 146 -21.75 17.89 -20.95
N ASP A 147 -22.58 18.43 -20.06
CA ASP A 147 -24.03 18.31 -20.17
C ASP A 147 -24.59 19.15 -21.33
N LYS A 148 -23.86 20.20 -21.71
CA LYS A 148 -24.23 21.16 -22.75
C LYS A 148 -23.30 21.07 -23.95
N THR A 149 -23.83 21.40 -25.13
CA THR A 149 -23.02 21.52 -26.34
C THR A 149 -22.05 22.70 -26.24
N VAL A 150 -20.94 22.67 -26.98
CA VAL A 150 -19.98 23.80 -27.02
C VAL A 150 -20.68 25.11 -27.41
N THR A 151 -21.64 25.04 -28.34
CA THR A 151 -22.44 26.19 -28.74
C THR A 151 -23.30 26.74 -27.60
N GLU A 152 -23.92 25.88 -26.79
CA GLU A 152 -24.67 26.33 -25.61
C GLU A 152 -23.74 26.95 -24.57
N THR A 153 -22.65 26.27 -24.22
CA THR A 153 -21.74 26.75 -23.16
C THR A 153 -21.04 28.06 -23.53
N VAL A 154 -20.50 28.16 -24.75
CA VAL A 154 -19.69 29.33 -25.15
C VAL A 154 -20.56 30.49 -25.61
N ILE A 155 -21.66 30.23 -26.32
CA ILE A 155 -22.48 31.29 -26.92
C ILE A 155 -23.64 31.67 -26.02
N GLN A 156 -24.40 30.69 -25.52
CA GLN A 156 -25.61 30.98 -24.73
C GLN A 156 -25.26 31.34 -23.28
N ASP A 157 -24.39 30.54 -22.65
CA ASP A 157 -24.01 30.77 -21.25
C ASP A 157 -22.80 31.72 -21.11
N ASN A 158 -22.11 32.02 -22.22
CA ASN A 158 -20.86 32.81 -22.23
C ASN A 158 -19.83 32.30 -21.20
N MET A 159 -19.74 30.98 -21.06
CA MET A 159 -18.84 30.30 -20.15
C MET A 159 -17.71 29.63 -20.93
N ASN A 160 -16.51 29.63 -20.35
CA ASN A 160 -15.38 28.89 -20.90
C ASN A 160 -15.39 27.45 -20.34
N PRO A 161 -15.65 26.41 -21.17
CA PRO A 161 -15.73 25.03 -20.68
C PRO A 161 -14.40 24.52 -20.09
N ILE A 162 -13.27 25.13 -20.46
CA ILE A 162 -11.95 24.79 -19.91
C ILE A 162 -11.93 25.01 -18.39
N GLU A 163 -12.64 26.00 -17.88
CA GLU A 163 -12.65 26.33 -16.44
C GLU A 163 -13.25 25.20 -15.61
N ASN A 164 -14.28 24.53 -16.13
CA ASN A 164 -14.89 23.36 -15.48
C ASN A 164 -13.93 22.16 -15.50
N VAL A 165 -13.22 21.96 -16.61
CA VAL A 165 -12.20 20.90 -16.73
C VAL A 165 -11.07 21.12 -15.75
N GLU A 166 -10.55 22.35 -15.66
CA GLU A 166 -9.48 22.70 -14.73
C GLU A 166 -9.93 22.51 -13.29
N ARG A 167 -11.15 22.93 -12.94
CA ARG A 167 -11.72 22.73 -11.61
C ARG A 167 -11.79 21.25 -11.22
N SER A 168 -12.42 20.41 -12.05
CA SER A 168 -12.55 18.97 -11.78
C SER A 168 -11.18 18.27 -11.72
N ALA A 169 -10.24 18.64 -12.59
CA ALA A 169 -8.88 18.13 -12.57
C ALA A 169 -8.12 18.51 -11.29
N LEU A 170 -8.27 19.76 -10.81
CA LEU A 170 -7.63 20.22 -9.58
C LEU A 170 -8.20 19.53 -8.34
N ILE A 171 -9.52 19.34 -8.26
CA ILE A 171 -10.16 18.59 -7.16
C ILE A 171 -9.61 17.15 -7.10
N MET A 172 -9.50 16.48 -8.26
CA MET A 172 -8.88 15.15 -8.31
C MET A 172 -7.41 15.18 -7.89
N ALA A 173 -6.60 16.07 -8.48
CA ALA A 173 -5.18 16.14 -8.23
C ALA A 173 -4.86 16.47 -6.76
N SER A 174 -5.57 17.43 -6.16
CA SER A 174 -5.40 17.75 -4.74
C SER A 174 -5.78 16.59 -3.84
N THR A 175 -6.85 15.87 -4.18
CA THR A 175 -7.27 14.71 -3.41
C THR A 175 -6.27 13.57 -3.55
N ILE A 176 -5.78 13.27 -4.77
CA ILE A 176 -4.86 12.17 -5.07
C ILE A 176 -3.43 12.46 -4.61
N HIS A 177 -2.97 13.70 -4.61
CA HIS A 177 -1.59 14.02 -4.20
C HIS A 177 -1.49 14.54 -2.76
N GLN A 178 -2.60 14.92 -2.12
CA GLN A 178 -2.63 15.53 -0.78
C GLN A 178 -1.66 16.72 -0.69
N GLN A 179 -1.66 17.53 -1.75
CA GLN A 179 -0.86 18.73 -1.88
C GLN A 179 -1.78 19.94 -2.01
N PRO A 180 -1.37 21.11 -1.49
CA PRO A 180 -2.11 22.34 -1.70
C PRO A 180 -2.11 22.73 -3.19
N LEU A 181 -3.10 23.53 -3.59
CA LEU A 181 -3.26 23.89 -5.00
C LEU A 181 -2.05 24.67 -5.55
N GLY A 182 -1.38 25.46 -4.70
CA GLY A 182 -0.17 26.18 -5.06
C GLY A 182 0.99 25.28 -5.50
N ALA A 183 1.07 24.06 -4.96
CA ALA A 183 2.11 23.08 -5.31
C ALA A 183 1.77 22.26 -6.56
N LEU A 184 0.47 22.17 -6.92
CA LEU A 184 -0.01 21.41 -8.07
C LEU A 184 -0.03 22.23 -9.36
N VAL A 185 -0.08 23.56 -9.24
CA VAL A 185 -0.17 24.47 -10.38
C VAL A 185 1.04 25.36 -10.47
N ARG A 186 1.57 25.53 -11.69
CA ARG A 186 2.62 26.51 -11.99
C ARG A 186 2.19 27.92 -11.55
N ALA A 187 3.12 28.65 -10.94
CA ALA A 187 2.88 30.00 -10.41
C ALA A 187 2.25 30.97 -11.43
N SER A 188 2.58 30.84 -12.72
CA SER A 188 2.03 31.66 -13.81
C SER A 188 0.50 31.57 -13.97
N HIS A 189 -0.11 30.46 -13.55
CA HIS A 189 -1.55 30.23 -13.74
C HIS A 189 -2.38 30.42 -12.46
N GLN A 190 -1.73 30.58 -11.30
CA GLN A 190 -2.43 30.69 -10.02
C GLN A 190 -3.36 31.91 -9.95
N ALA A 191 -2.93 33.07 -10.43
CA ALA A 191 -3.74 34.29 -10.42
C ALA A 191 -5.06 34.12 -11.20
N ARG A 192 -4.99 33.50 -12.38
CA ARG A 192 -6.16 33.22 -13.22
C ARG A 192 -7.11 32.24 -12.52
N LEU A 193 -6.59 31.14 -11.99
CA LEU A 193 -7.40 30.12 -11.32
C LEU A 193 -8.06 30.65 -10.05
N ARG A 194 -7.38 31.51 -9.27
CA ARG A 194 -7.98 32.17 -8.11
C ARG A 194 -9.12 33.11 -8.51
N ALA A 195 -8.99 33.81 -9.64
CA ALA A 195 -10.04 34.67 -10.16
C ALA A 195 -11.27 33.88 -10.63
N THR A 196 -11.04 32.76 -11.33
CA THR A 196 -12.11 31.94 -11.93
C THR A 196 -12.75 30.96 -10.94
N SER A 197 -11.98 30.41 -9.99
CA SER A 197 -12.43 29.38 -9.05
C SER A 197 -11.95 29.67 -7.61
N PRO A 198 -12.39 30.78 -7.00
CA PRO A 198 -11.92 31.21 -5.68
C PRO A 198 -12.26 30.20 -4.58
N SER A 199 -13.41 29.51 -4.69
CA SER A 199 -13.84 28.51 -3.71
C SER A 199 -12.90 27.32 -3.59
N LEU A 200 -12.13 26.98 -4.64
CA LEU A 200 -11.14 25.91 -4.56
C LEU A 200 -10.01 26.30 -3.60
N PHE A 201 -9.44 27.50 -3.76
CA PHE A 201 -8.31 27.94 -2.94
C PHE A 201 -8.72 28.19 -1.48
N LEU A 202 -9.95 28.64 -1.24
CA LEU A 202 -10.47 28.81 0.12
C LEU A 202 -10.65 27.47 0.87
N MET A 203 -11.05 26.41 0.16
CA MET A 203 -11.40 25.11 0.77
C MET A 203 -10.28 24.07 0.73
N LEU A 204 -9.37 24.16 -0.25
CA LEU A 204 -8.26 23.21 -0.46
C LEU A 204 -6.90 23.75 -0.01
N GLY A 205 -6.86 25.01 0.46
CA GLY A 205 -5.64 25.65 0.95
C GLY A 205 -4.73 26.20 -0.16
N ASP A 206 -3.92 27.19 0.22
CA ASP A 206 -2.80 27.72 -0.56
C ASP A 206 -1.49 26.98 -0.26
#